data_AF-A0A7W5QM66-F1
#
_entry.id   AF-A0A7W5QM66-F1
#
_cell.length_a   1.000
_cell.length_b   1.000
_cell.length_c   1.000
_cell.angle_alpha   90.00
_cell.angle_beta   90.00
_cell.angle_gamma   90.00
#
_symmetry.space_group_name_H-M   'P 1'
#
loop_
_entity.id
_entity.type
_entity.pdbx_description
1 polymer ?
#
loop_
_entity_poly.entity_id
_entity_poly.type
_entity_poly.pdbx_seq_one_letter_code
_entity_poly.pdbx_strand_id
1 'polypeptide(L)'
;MPRMRGARAAPRRRPQKSRGGAMTGQAGHRAAVDRMERARALTSHQIETVGWQIARAAQIAAEQAAAKRWHPGQDVSAWTHMQEPTYWTALAQIAQRRGNELRSLWRRLARQDAALAIYRRKHRTRADRGRARVLMECRP
;
A
#
# COMPACT_ATOMS: atom_id res chain seq x y z
N MET A 1 -51.41 24.94 59.27
CA MET A 1 -50.19 24.11 59.26
C MET A 1 -50.62 22.66 59.01
N PRO A 2 -50.31 22.06 57.85
CA PRO A 2 -49.14 21.19 57.75
C PRO A 2 -48.34 21.31 56.43
N ARG A 3 -47.06 20.93 56.51
CA ARG A 3 -46.08 20.80 55.42
C ARG A 3 -46.25 19.45 54.71
N MET A 4 -46.18 19.43 53.38
CA MET A 4 -45.90 18.24 52.55
C MET A 4 -44.77 18.60 51.58
N ARG A 5 -43.51 18.50 52.01
CA ARG A 5 -42.55 17.41 51.68
C ARG A 5 -42.54 17.00 50.21
N GLY A 6 -41.59 17.58 49.47
CA GLY A 6 -41.23 17.16 48.12
C GLY A 6 -40.65 15.74 48.09
N ALA A 7 -41.14 14.96 47.13
CA ALA A 7 -40.60 13.64 46.81
C ALA A 7 -39.26 13.81 46.08
N ARG A 8 -38.18 13.32 46.71
CA ARG A 8 -36.85 13.21 46.11
C ARG A 8 -36.88 12.18 44.99
N ALA A 9 -36.58 12.62 43.77
CA ALA A 9 -36.31 11.73 42.64
C ALA A 9 -35.07 10.87 42.92
N ALA A 10 -35.22 9.55 42.78
CA ALA A 10 -34.15 8.59 42.96
C ALA A 10 -33.03 8.79 41.92
N PRO A 11 -31.75 8.59 42.29
CA PRO A 11 -30.64 8.73 41.34
C PRO A 11 -30.71 7.59 40.31
N ARG A 12 -30.90 7.96 39.04
CA ARG A 12 -30.77 7.06 37.90
C ARG A 12 -29.37 6.44 37.91
N ARG A 13 -29.29 5.13 38.20
CA ARG A 13 -28.06 4.34 38.06
C ARG A 13 -27.55 4.50 36.63
N ARG A 14 -26.39 5.13 36.47
CA ARG A 14 -25.68 5.18 35.18
C ARG A 14 -25.41 3.74 34.75
N PRO A 15 -25.72 3.35 33.50
CA PRO A 15 -25.32 2.04 33.00
C PRO A 15 -23.79 1.99 32.98
N GLN A 16 -23.26 1.04 33.74
CA GLN A 16 -21.84 0.74 33.82
C GLN A 16 -21.42 0.25 32.43
N LYS A 17 -20.72 1.10 31.67
CA LYS A 17 -20.12 0.75 30.37
C LYS A 17 -19.12 -0.38 30.62
N SER A 18 -19.55 -1.61 30.38
CA SER A 18 -18.73 -2.80 30.50
C SER A 18 -17.46 -2.61 29.68
N ARG A 19 -16.32 -2.82 30.34
CA ARG A 19 -14.99 -2.78 29.73
C ARG A 19 -14.81 -3.98 28.80
N GLY A 20 -15.53 -4.02 27.68
CA GLY A 20 -15.35 -4.97 26.58
C GLY A 20 -14.30 -4.52 25.53
N GLY A 21 -13.35 -3.67 25.92
CA GLY A 21 -12.50 -2.91 24.98
C GLY A 21 -11.25 -3.61 24.45
N ALA A 22 -10.94 -4.83 24.90
CA ALA A 22 -9.66 -5.49 24.58
C ALA A 22 -9.72 -6.40 23.35
N MET A 23 -10.85 -7.09 23.07
CA MET A 23 -10.93 -8.04 21.95
C MET A 23 -11.10 -7.38 20.56
N THR A 24 -11.63 -6.15 20.49
CA THR A 24 -11.83 -5.42 19.23
C THR A 24 -10.57 -4.66 18.76
N GLY A 25 -9.66 -4.31 19.68
CA GLY A 25 -8.45 -3.55 19.36
C GLY A 25 -7.43 -4.34 18.54
N GLN A 26 -7.32 -5.65 18.77
CA GLN A 26 -6.36 -6.50 18.06
C GLN A 26 -6.87 -6.91 16.67
N ALA A 27 -8.17 -7.23 16.55
CA ALA A 27 -8.81 -7.47 15.26
C ALA A 27 -8.79 -6.21 14.37
N GLY A 28 -9.08 -5.03 14.94
CA GLY A 28 -9.00 -3.75 14.25
C GLY A 28 -7.58 -3.38 13.81
N HIS A 29 -6.56 -3.74 14.61
CA HIS A 29 -5.16 -3.56 14.22
C HIS A 29 -4.78 -4.41 13.01
N ARG A 30 -5.09 -5.71 13.03
CA ARG A 30 -4.82 -6.62 11.90
C ARG A 30 -5.50 -6.14 10.61
N ALA A 31 -6.79 -5.81 10.68
CA ALA A 31 -7.53 -5.30 9.54
C ALA A 31 -6.99 -3.96 8.98
N ALA A 32 -6.37 -3.12 9.81
CA ALA A 32 -5.71 -1.90 9.35
C ALA A 32 -4.38 -2.20 8.64
N VAL A 33 -3.57 -3.10 9.20
CA VAL A 33 -2.32 -3.56 8.57
C VAL A 33 -2.61 -4.20 7.21
N ASP A 34 -3.59 -5.10 7.13
CA ASP A 34 -3.96 -5.77 5.89
C ASP A 34 -4.37 -4.78 4.79
N ARG A 35 -5.12 -3.72 5.15
CA ARG A 35 -5.50 -2.67 4.20
C ARG A 35 -4.30 -1.89 3.69
N MET A 36 -3.34 -1.57 4.55
CA MET A 36 -2.12 -0.87 4.18
C MET A 36 -1.22 -1.74 3.29
N GLU A 37 -1.12 -3.04 3.60
CA GLU A 37 -0.37 -4.01 2.79
C GLU A 37 -0.99 -4.22 1.41
N ARG A 38 -2.33 -4.31 1.32
CA ARG A 38 -3.02 -4.35 0.02
C ARG A 38 -2.79 -3.10 -0.80
N ALA A 39 -2.85 -1.91 -0.18
CA ALA A 39 -2.59 -0.65 -0.87
C ALA A 39 -1.13 -0.56 -1.38
N ARG A 40 -0.18 -1.10 -0.61
CA ARG A 40 1.22 -1.25 -1.01
C ARG A 40 1.36 -2.21 -2.20
N ALA A 41 0.81 -3.42 -2.08
CA ALA A 41 0.87 -4.45 -3.13
C ALA A 41 0.26 -3.97 -4.44
N LEU A 42 -0.88 -3.25 -4.38
CA LEU A 42 -1.49 -2.63 -5.55
C LEU A 42 -0.55 -1.61 -6.21
N THR A 43 0.14 -0.79 -5.41
CA THR A 43 1.08 0.22 -5.95
C THR A 43 2.31 -0.45 -6.56
N SER A 44 2.83 -1.52 -5.97
CA SER A 44 3.89 -2.35 -6.55
C SER A 44 3.46 -2.96 -7.90
N HIS A 45 2.26 -3.55 -7.95
CA HIS A 45 1.73 -4.12 -9.18
C HIS A 45 1.50 -3.07 -10.28
N GLN A 46 1.13 -1.85 -9.91
CA GLN A 46 1.04 -0.73 -10.85
C GLN A 46 2.41 -0.38 -11.45
N ILE A 47 3.47 -0.36 -10.65
CA ILE A 47 4.84 -0.12 -11.15
C ILE A 47 5.24 -1.21 -12.14
N GLU A 48 5.02 -2.48 -11.81
CA GLU A 48 5.30 -3.63 -12.69
C GLU A 48 4.52 -3.53 -14.00
N THR A 49 3.21 -3.24 -13.91
CA THR A 49 2.34 -3.08 -15.07
C THR A 49 2.82 -1.98 -16.00
N VAL A 50 3.17 -0.82 -15.44
CA VAL A 50 3.71 0.31 -16.22
C VAL A 50 5.05 -0.08 -16.87
N GLY A 51 5.94 -0.74 -16.13
CA GLY A 51 7.21 -1.22 -16.66
C GLY A 51 7.03 -2.20 -17.83
N TRP A 52 6.12 -3.17 -17.69
CA TRP A 52 5.78 -4.12 -18.74
C TRP A 52 5.20 -3.42 -19.98
N GLN A 53 4.29 -2.45 -19.79
CA GLN A 53 3.72 -1.68 -20.90
C GLN A 53 4.80 -0.90 -21.68
N ILE A 54 5.77 -0.31 -20.97
CA ILE A 54 6.89 0.41 -21.58
C ILE A 54 7.73 -0.56 -22.42
N ALA A 55 8.11 -1.70 -21.85
CA ALA A 55 8.89 -2.71 -22.56
C ALA A 55 8.14 -3.28 -23.78
N ARG A 56 6.84 -3.56 -23.63
CA ARG A 56 6.01 -4.09 -24.72
C ARG A 56 5.85 -3.08 -25.85
N ALA A 57 5.65 -1.81 -25.54
CA ALA A 57 5.59 -0.75 -26.54
C ALA A 57 6.92 -0.57 -27.29
N ALA A 58 8.05 -0.66 -26.59
CA ALA A 58 9.37 -0.63 -27.22
C ALA A 58 9.62 -1.83 -28.14
N GLN A 59 9.17 -3.03 -27.74
CA GLN A 59 9.24 -4.23 -28.56
C GLN A 59 8.43 -4.07 -29.86
N ILE A 60 7.16 -3.60 -29.77
CA ILE A 60 6.32 -3.37 -30.95
C ILE A 60 6.98 -2.36 -31.90
N ALA A 61 7.59 -1.30 -31.38
CA ALA A 61 8.30 -0.33 -32.21
C ALA A 61 9.49 -0.95 -32.97
N ALA A 62 10.25 -1.83 -32.32
CA ALA A 62 11.36 -2.56 -32.95
C ALA A 62 10.87 -3.53 -34.02
N GLU A 63 9.81 -4.29 -33.75
CA GLU A 63 9.16 -5.21 -34.70
C GLU A 63 8.64 -4.47 -35.93
N GLN A 64 7.98 -3.33 -35.76
CA GLN A 64 7.49 -2.50 -36.86
C GLN A 64 8.64 -1.94 -37.70
N ALA A 65 9.74 -1.50 -37.06
CA ALA A 65 10.91 -1.02 -37.78
C ALA A 65 11.58 -2.14 -38.59
N ALA A 66 11.61 -3.36 -38.05
CA ALA A 66 12.11 -4.53 -38.77
C ALA A 66 11.22 -4.88 -39.96
N ALA A 67 9.89 -4.91 -39.78
CA ALA A 67 8.94 -5.18 -40.85
C ALA A 67 9.05 -4.18 -42.01
N LYS A 68 9.36 -2.91 -41.73
CA LYS A 68 9.61 -1.89 -42.78
C LYS A 68 10.90 -2.12 -43.58
N ARG A 69 11.89 -2.80 -43.00
CA ARG A 69 13.17 -3.13 -43.65
C ARG A 69 13.14 -4.48 -44.34
N TRP A 70 12.02 -5.20 -44.23
CA TRP A 70 11.86 -6.53 -44.80
C TRP A 70 11.80 -6.46 -46.32
N HIS A 71 12.62 -7.29 -46.98
CA HIS A 71 12.56 -7.56 -48.41
C HIS A 71 12.22 -9.04 -48.65
N PRO A 72 11.39 -9.39 -49.66
CA PRO A 72 11.11 -10.77 -50.00
C PRO A 72 12.41 -11.52 -50.34
N GLY A 73 12.70 -12.61 -49.62
CA GLY A 73 13.89 -13.45 -49.82
C GLY A 73 14.97 -13.36 -48.73
N GLN A 74 14.85 -12.43 -47.77
CA GLN A 74 15.68 -12.43 -46.57
C GLN A 74 15.05 -13.29 -45.48
N ASP A 75 15.78 -14.30 -45.00
CA ASP A 75 15.36 -15.14 -43.87
C ASP A 75 15.40 -14.31 -42.57
N VAL A 76 14.29 -14.28 -41.83
CA VAL A 76 14.03 -13.34 -40.71
C VAL A 76 14.01 -14.07 -39.37
N SER A 77 14.72 -15.19 -39.26
CA SER A 77 14.56 -16.14 -38.16
C SER A 77 15.13 -15.70 -36.79
N ALA A 78 15.62 -14.48 -36.63
CA ALA A 78 16.12 -14.03 -35.33
C ALA A 78 15.81 -12.56 -35.04
N TRP A 79 15.46 -12.30 -33.77
CA TRP A 79 15.67 -11.01 -33.10
C TRP A 79 17.08 -10.56 -33.43
N THR A 80 17.21 -9.69 -34.41
CA THR A 80 18.49 -9.44 -35.06
C THR A 80 19.20 -8.35 -34.26
N HIS A 81 20.53 -8.41 -34.20
CA HIS A 81 21.36 -7.36 -33.60
C HIS A 81 21.08 -5.95 -34.19
N MET A 82 20.40 -5.88 -35.35
CA MET A 82 19.90 -4.64 -35.96
C MET A 82 18.61 -4.07 -35.33
N GLN A 83 17.79 -4.90 -34.68
CA GLN A 83 16.54 -4.50 -34.02
C GLN A 83 16.79 -3.94 -32.62
N GLU A 84 17.86 -4.41 -31.97
CA GLU A 84 18.24 -4.05 -30.61
C GLU A 84 18.46 -2.53 -30.39
N PRO A 85 19.17 -1.78 -31.26
CA PRO A 85 19.29 -0.33 -31.11
C PRO A 85 17.95 0.39 -31.18
N THR A 86 17.04 -0.09 -32.04
CA THR A 86 15.71 0.50 -32.20
C THR A 86 14.85 0.25 -30.96
N TYR A 87 14.93 -0.97 -30.41
CA TYR A 87 14.30 -1.31 -29.15
C TYR A 87 14.78 -0.40 -28.02
N TRP A 88 16.09 -0.29 -27.79
CA TRP A 88 16.64 0.55 -26.71
C TRP A 88 16.30 2.03 -26.88
N THR A 89 16.32 2.53 -28.11
CA THR A 89 15.92 3.91 -28.42
C THR A 89 14.45 4.15 -28.10
N ALA A 90 13.56 3.25 -28.54
CA ALA A 90 12.14 3.33 -28.24
C ALA A 90 11.88 3.22 -26.73
N LEU A 91 12.56 2.30 -26.05
CA LEU A 91 12.48 2.11 -24.61
C LEU A 91 12.85 3.40 -23.87
N ALA A 92 13.97 4.04 -24.23
CA ALA A 92 14.42 5.28 -23.61
C ALA A 92 13.41 6.42 -23.81
N GLN A 93 12.89 6.60 -25.03
CA GLN A 93 11.90 7.64 -25.33
C GLN A 93 10.59 7.44 -24.57
N ILE A 94 10.08 6.20 -24.55
CA ILE A 94 8.84 5.86 -23.84
C ILE A 94 9.03 6.01 -22.33
N ALA A 95 10.16 5.52 -21.80
CA ALA A 95 10.52 5.66 -20.39
C ALA A 95 10.70 7.13 -19.98
N GLN A 96 11.24 7.99 -20.85
CA GLN A 96 11.34 9.42 -20.59
C GLN A 96 9.94 10.05 -20.46
N ARG A 97 9.03 9.73 -21.39
CA ARG A 97 7.66 10.26 -21.38
C ARG A 97 6.86 9.79 -20.16
N ARG A 98 7.02 8.53 -19.76
CA ARG A 98 6.35 7.93 -18.59
C ARG A 98 7.15 8.01 -17.29
N GLY A 99 8.33 8.64 -17.32
CA GLY A 99 9.23 8.68 -16.17
C GLY A 99 8.63 9.43 -14.97
N ASN A 100 7.82 10.47 -15.22
CA ASN A 100 7.10 11.18 -14.17
C ASN A 100 6.08 10.28 -13.44
N GLU A 101 5.38 9.43 -14.20
CA GLU A 101 4.40 8.48 -13.67
C GLU A 101 5.10 7.45 -12.78
N LEU A 102 6.16 6.79 -13.28
CA LEU A 102 6.96 5.83 -12.50
C LEU A 102 7.55 6.48 -11.24
N ARG A 103 8.14 7.68 -11.34
CA ARG A 103 8.65 8.41 -10.17
C ARG A 103 7.56 8.73 -9.16
N SER A 104 6.35 9.05 -9.62
CA SER A 104 5.22 9.31 -8.72
C SER A 104 4.79 8.04 -7.96
N LEU A 105 4.73 6.90 -8.65
CA LEU A 105 4.39 5.60 -8.06
C LEU A 105 5.46 5.14 -7.06
N TRP A 106 6.74 5.27 -7.42
CA TRP A 106 7.85 4.96 -6.50
C TRP A 106 7.81 5.81 -5.23
N ARG A 107 7.58 7.14 -5.35
CA ARG A 107 7.42 8.01 -4.18
C ARG A 107 6.21 7.63 -3.33
N ARG A 108 5.11 7.22 -3.96
CA ARG A 108 3.92 6.74 -3.25
C ARG A 108 4.21 5.45 -2.49
N LEU A 109 4.88 4.49 -3.12
CA LEU A 109 5.27 3.22 -2.50
C LEU A 109 6.17 3.47 -1.28
N ALA A 110 7.19 4.33 -1.42
CA ALA A 110 8.07 4.69 -0.31
C ALA A 110 7.31 5.32 0.88
N ARG A 111 6.30 6.16 0.61
CA ARG A 111 5.44 6.74 1.67
C ARG A 111 4.58 5.67 2.35
N GLN A 112 4.07 4.70 1.59
CA GLN A 112 3.30 3.58 2.14
C GLN A 112 4.17 2.68 3.03
N ASP A 113 5.40 2.39 2.60
CA ASP A 113 6.38 1.63 3.39
C ASP A 113 6.70 2.33 4.71
N ALA A 114 6.99 3.65 4.65
CA ALA A 114 7.24 4.44 5.84
C ALA A 114 6.01 4.47 6.77
N ALA A 115 4.81 4.65 6.23
CA ALA A 115 3.58 4.65 7.02
C ALA A 115 3.34 3.29 7.72
N LEU A 116 3.56 2.18 7.01
CA LEU A 116 3.42 0.83 7.56
C LEU A 116 4.43 0.57 8.68
N ALA A 117 5.69 0.98 8.49
CA ALA A 117 6.74 0.87 9.50
C ALA A 117 6.40 1.68 10.76
N ILE A 118 5.97 2.94 10.59
CA ILE A 118 5.56 3.81 11.71
C ILE A 118 4.36 3.20 12.44
N TYR A 119 3.36 2.71 11.71
CA TYR A 119 2.16 2.11 12.29
C TYR A 119 2.50 0.87 13.12
N ARG A 120 3.26 -0.08 12.54
CA ARG A 120 3.73 -1.29 13.26
C ARG A 120 4.53 -0.93 14.52
N ARG A 121 5.45 0.04 14.43
CA ARG A 121 6.24 0.50 15.58
C ARG A 121 5.35 1.07 16.69
N LYS A 122 4.44 2.00 16.36
CA LYS A 122 3.53 2.61 17.34
C LYS A 122 2.66 1.59 18.07
N HIS A 123 2.18 0.57 17.35
CA HIS A 123 1.33 -0.46 17.94
C HIS A 123 2.11 -1.50 18.76
N ARG A 124 3.35 -1.82 18.39
CA ARG A 124 4.25 -2.64 19.23
C ARG A 124 4.53 -1.95 20.57
N THR A 125 4.96 -0.69 20.55
CA THR A 125 5.24 0.09 21.76
C THR A 125 4.00 0.29 22.65
N ARG A 126 2.80 0.32 22.07
CA ARG A 126 1.54 0.38 22.84
C ARG A 126 1.25 -0.95 23.54
N ALA A 127 1.47 -2.08 22.88
CA ALA A 127 1.34 -3.40 23.49
C ALA A 127 2.33 -3.60 24.64
N ASP A 128 3.59 -3.19 24.44
CA ASP A 128 4.65 -3.30 25.45
C ASP A 128 4.36 -2.42 26.67
N ARG A 129 3.90 -1.18 26.47
CA ARG A 129 3.44 -0.30 27.57
C ARG A 129 2.24 -0.86 28.33
N GLY A 130 1.30 -1.50 27.63
CA GLY A 130 0.18 -2.18 28.26
C GLY A 130 0.63 -3.32 29.16
N ARG A 131 1.59 -4.13 28.71
CA ARG A 131 2.18 -5.22 29.50
C ARG A 131 2.92 -4.71 30.72
N ALA A 132 3.76 -3.69 30.57
CA ALA A 132 4.51 -3.09 31.69
C ALA A 132 3.59 -2.49 32.77
N ARG A 133 2.48 -1.87 32.37
CA ARG A 133 1.48 -1.34 33.31
C ARG A 133 0.80 -2.45 34.11
N VAL A 134 0.40 -3.55 33.46
CA VAL A 134 -0.18 -4.71 34.15
C VAL A 134 0.81 -5.31 35.15
N LEU A 135 2.08 -5.43 34.77
CA LEU A 135 3.13 -5.92 35.67
C LEU A 135 3.39 -5.00 36.87
N MET A 136 3.24 -3.68 36.71
CA MET A 136 3.34 -2.71 37.82
C MET A 136 2.12 -2.74 38.75
N GLU A 137 0.91 -2.94 38.22
CA GLU A 137 -0.33 -3.03 39.01
C GLU A 137 -0.46 -4.37 39.76
N CYS A 138 0.31 -5.40 39.38
CA CYS A 138 0.35 -6.72 40.03
C CYS A 138 1.50 -6.91 41.03
N ARG A 139 2.22 -5.85 41.42
CA ARG A 139 3.27 -5.93 42.45
C ARG A 139 2.63 -5.86 43.84
N PRO A 140 2.82 -6.88 44.72
CA PRO A 140 2.19 -6.94 46.04
C PRO A 140 2.70 -5.84 47.00
#